data_AF-A0A537FU14-F1
#
_entry.id   AF-A0A537FU14-F1
#
_cell.length_a   1.000
_cell.length_b   1.000
_cell.length_c   1.000
_cell.angle_alpha   90.00
_cell.angle_beta   90.00
_cell.angle_gamma   90.00
#
_symmetry.space_group_name_H-M   'P 1'
#
loop_
_entity.id
_entity.type
_entity.pdbx_description
1 polymer ?
#
loop_
_entity_poly.entity_id
_entity_poly.type
_entity_poly.pdbx_seq_one_letter_code
_entity_poly.pdbx_strand_id
1 'polypeptide(L)'
;MVPIAERREKDIGLRMRTSPHIVIYFQGRQLVLENYITRQSFQGGPETVLLLDYFSRWRTVAQASRDLTEYTEESIVDSIRNLRDHGLLIAEGSEQDKLENGFGKKWLWPNASRYYHFATKLDESYSSPEEIRNYYEKYLKGRKQPPIYKTYPERPKIRLLPDSGAEAPL
;
A
#
# COMPACT_ATOMS: atom_id res chain seq x y z
N MET A 1 -10.04 26.54 -12.30
CA MET A 1 -10.78 25.31 -11.96
C MET A 1 -11.44 24.82 -13.23
N VAL A 2 -11.02 23.67 -13.79
CA VAL A 2 -11.56 23.16 -15.06
C VAL A 2 -12.98 22.59 -14.82
N PRO A 3 -14.00 22.93 -15.62
CA PRO A 3 -15.36 22.42 -15.51
C PRO A 3 -15.43 20.88 -15.49
N ILE A 4 -16.40 20.33 -14.75
CA ILE A 4 -16.60 18.87 -14.60
C ILE A 4 -16.83 18.18 -15.96
N ALA A 5 -17.52 18.85 -16.88
CA ALA A 5 -17.78 18.35 -18.24
C ALA A 5 -16.50 18.21 -19.09
N GLU A 6 -15.60 19.20 -19.07
CA GLU A 6 -14.31 19.15 -19.79
C GLU A 6 -13.37 18.08 -19.22
N ARG A 7 -13.48 17.74 -17.93
CA ARG A 7 -12.75 16.61 -17.34
C ARG A 7 -13.30 15.26 -17.78
N ARG A 8 -14.64 15.13 -17.89
CA ARG A 8 -15.29 13.90 -18.42
C ARG A 8 -14.80 13.58 -19.83
N GLU A 9 -14.69 14.58 -20.71
CA GLU A 9 -14.28 14.38 -22.11
C GLU A 9 -12.81 13.95 -22.26
N LYS A 10 -11.92 14.50 -21.44
CA LYS A 10 -10.49 14.13 -21.43
C LYS A 10 -10.23 12.68 -21.01
N ASP A 11 -11.06 12.14 -20.11
CA ASP A 11 -10.84 10.81 -19.56
C ASP A 11 -11.34 9.69 -20.48
N ILE A 12 -12.31 9.98 -21.37
CA ILE A 12 -12.94 8.97 -22.25
C ILE A 12 -11.93 8.34 -23.23
N GLY A 13 -11.03 9.15 -23.78
CA GLY A 13 -10.00 8.71 -24.74
C GLY A 13 -8.68 8.30 -24.09
N LEU A 14 -8.50 8.54 -22.78
CA LEU A 14 -7.24 8.30 -22.09
C LEU A 14 -7.07 6.81 -21.81
N ARG A 15 -5.92 6.27 -22.22
CA ARG A 15 -5.55 4.90 -21.86
C ARG A 15 -5.07 4.88 -20.41
N MET A 16 -5.65 3.99 -19.63
CA MET A 16 -5.34 3.78 -18.23
C MET A 16 -5.00 2.32 -17.98
N ARG A 17 -4.21 2.06 -16.94
CA ARG A 17 -3.98 0.72 -16.41
C ARG A 17 -3.93 0.76 -14.88
N THR A 18 -4.08 -0.39 -14.27
CA THR A 18 -3.82 -0.59 -12.85
C THR A 18 -2.35 -0.35 -12.54
N SER A 19 -2.11 0.41 -11.47
CA SER A 19 -0.76 0.60 -10.94
C SER A 19 -0.17 -0.76 -10.54
N PRO A 20 1.09 -1.08 -10.92
CA PRO A 20 1.74 -2.33 -10.52
C PRO A 20 2.25 -2.27 -9.07
N HIS A 21 2.01 -1.14 -8.39
CA HIS A 21 2.48 -0.86 -7.03
C HIS A 21 1.32 -0.84 -6.03
N ILE A 22 0.27 -1.61 -6.31
CA ILE A 22 -0.85 -1.80 -5.40
C ILE A 22 -0.62 -3.04 -4.54
N VAL A 23 -0.91 -2.92 -3.25
CA VAL A 23 -1.13 -4.06 -2.36
C VAL A 23 -2.60 -4.08 -1.93
N ILE A 24 -3.15 -5.28 -1.80
CA ILE A 24 -4.55 -5.50 -1.42
C ILE A 24 -4.55 -6.39 -0.19
N TYR A 25 -5.23 -5.95 0.88
CA TYR A 25 -5.30 -6.68 2.13
C TYR A 25 -6.60 -6.39 2.89
N PHE A 26 -6.92 -7.24 3.87
CA PHE A 26 -8.03 -6.99 4.77
C PHE A 26 -7.55 -6.27 6.03
N GLN A 27 -8.24 -5.19 6.38
CA GLN A 27 -8.11 -4.54 7.67
C GLN A 27 -9.43 -4.69 8.42
N GLY A 28 -9.47 -5.66 9.33
CA GLY A 28 -10.73 -6.10 9.94
C GLY A 28 -11.67 -6.66 8.89
N ARG A 29 -12.82 -6.00 8.67
CA ARG A 29 -13.83 -6.40 7.67
C ARG A 29 -13.76 -5.59 6.37
N GLN A 30 -12.82 -4.67 6.25
CA GLN A 30 -12.67 -3.79 5.09
C GLN A 30 -11.59 -4.32 4.16
N LEU A 31 -11.86 -4.32 2.86
CA LEU A 31 -10.86 -4.59 1.84
C LEU A 31 -10.16 -3.27 1.48
N VAL A 32 -8.86 -3.22 1.73
CA VAL A 32 -8.02 -2.04 1.51
C VAL A 32 -7.14 -2.27 0.30
N LEU A 33 -7.07 -1.27 -0.57
CA LEU A 33 -6.18 -1.19 -1.72
C LEU A 33 -5.27 0.01 -1.52
N GLU A 34 -3.97 -0.23 -1.50
CA GLU A 34 -2.98 0.82 -1.24
C GLU A 34 -1.98 0.88 -2.38
N ASN A 35 -1.83 2.06 -2.99
CA ASN A 35 -0.66 2.33 -3.82
C ASN A 35 0.48 2.80 -2.91
N TYR A 36 1.46 1.94 -2.69
CA TYR A 36 2.52 2.20 -1.71
C TYR A 36 3.56 3.23 -2.17
N ILE A 37 3.54 3.62 -3.45
CA ILE A 37 4.40 4.70 -3.96
C ILE A 37 3.77 6.06 -3.64
N THR A 38 2.46 6.20 -3.87
CA THR A 38 1.74 7.45 -3.59
C THR A 38 1.24 7.54 -2.15
N ARG A 39 1.26 6.42 -1.40
CA ARG A 39 0.70 6.25 -0.04
C ARG A 39 -0.79 6.53 0.05
N GLN A 40 -1.48 6.42 -1.08
CA GLN A 40 -2.93 6.56 -1.11
C GLN A 40 -3.56 5.20 -0.82
N SER A 41 -4.48 5.18 0.14
CA SER A 41 -5.30 4.02 0.49
C SER A 41 -6.74 4.27 0.08
N PHE A 42 -7.38 3.21 -0.41
CA PHE A 42 -8.77 3.21 -0.82
C PHE A 42 -9.46 1.99 -0.20
N GLN A 43 -10.67 2.18 0.32
CA GLN A 43 -11.52 1.09 0.76
C GLN A 43 -12.55 0.81 -0.33
N GLY A 44 -12.59 -0.41 -0.83
CA GLY A 44 -13.48 -0.83 -1.92
C GLY A 44 -14.07 -2.21 -1.69
N GLY A 45 -15.09 -2.58 -2.45
CA GLY A 45 -15.61 -3.95 -2.46
C GLY A 45 -14.94 -4.83 -3.51
N PRO A 46 -15.35 -6.11 -3.62
CA PRO A 46 -14.85 -7.05 -4.62
C PRO A 46 -14.95 -6.52 -6.07
N GLU A 47 -15.97 -5.72 -6.38
CA GLU A 47 -16.16 -5.06 -7.68
C GLU A 47 -15.00 -4.13 -8.05
N THR A 48 -14.33 -3.53 -7.05
CA THR A 48 -13.13 -2.72 -7.28
C THR A 48 -12.00 -3.59 -7.83
N VAL A 49 -11.84 -4.81 -7.30
CA VAL A 49 -10.79 -5.73 -7.75
C VAL A 49 -11.05 -6.20 -9.18
N LEU A 50 -12.31 -6.46 -9.53
CA LEU A 50 -12.70 -6.82 -10.90
C LEU A 50 -12.39 -5.69 -11.89
N LEU A 51 -12.69 -4.45 -11.51
CA LEU A 51 -12.37 -3.29 -12.34
C LEU A 51 -10.85 -3.10 -12.49
N LEU A 52 -10.07 -3.29 -11.43
CA LEU A 52 -8.61 -3.24 -11.52
C LEU A 52 -8.02 -4.38 -12.37
N ASP A 53 -8.58 -5.60 -12.28
CA ASP A 53 -8.17 -6.71 -13.14
C ASP A 53 -8.50 -6.43 -14.61
N TYR A 54 -9.67 -5.86 -14.88
CA TYR A 54 -10.04 -5.40 -16.22
C TYR A 54 -8.98 -4.42 -16.76
N PHE A 55 -8.54 -3.46 -15.95
CA PHE A 55 -7.47 -2.51 -16.28
C PHE A 55 -6.03 -3.06 -16.04
N SER A 56 -5.82 -4.37 -15.88
CA SER A 56 -4.47 -4.96 -15.80
C SER A 56 -3.60 -4.66 -17.04
N ARG A 57 -4.25 -4.34 -18.16
CA ARG A 57 -3.67 -3.81 -19.39
C ARG A 57 -4.22 -2.43 -19.70
N TRP A 58 -3.49 -1.68 -20.53
CA TRP A 58 -3.93 -0.38 -21.01
C TRP A 58 -5.27 -0.44 -21.75
N ARG A 59 -6.30 0.20 -21.18
CA ARG A 59 -7.65 0.33 -21.76
C ARG A 59 -8.20 1.73 -21.57
N THR A 60 -9.22 2.10 -22.33
CA THR A 60 -9.93 3.37 -22.17
C THR A 60 -11.24 3.20 -21.40
N VAL A 61 -11.78 4.31 -20.89
CA VAL A 61 -13.12 4.34 -20.29
C VAL A 61 -14.17 3.89 -21.30
N ALA A 62 -14.07 4.32 -22.56
CA ALA A 62 -14.99 3.89 -23.64
C ALA A 62 -14.95 2.37 -23.90
N GLN A 63 -13.80 1.72 -23.68
CA GLN A 63 -13.74 0.25 -23.72
C GLN A 63 -14.45 -0.35 -22.51
N ALA A 64 -14.20 0.16 -21.30
CA ALA A 64 -14.88 -0.32 -20.09
C ALA A 64 -16.41 -0.20 -20.20
N SER A 65 -16.94 0.94 -20.63
CA SER A 65 -18.39 1.15 -20.79
C SER A 65 -19.04 0.22 -21.83
N ARG A 66 -18.27 -0.27 -22.82
CA ARG A 66 -18.77 -1.23 -23.81
C ARG A 66 -18.66 -2.67 -23.35
N ASP A 67 -17.58 -3.02 -22.65
CA ASP A 67 -17.28 -4.40 -22.26
C ASP A 67 -18.02 -4.81 -20.97
N LEU A 68 -18.27 -3.86 -20.06
CA LEU A 68 -18.87 -4.09 -18.73
C LEU A 68 -20.37 -3.75 -18.74
N THR A 69 -21.12 -4.46 -19.58
CA THR A 69 -22.54 -4.17 -19.89
C THR A 69 -23.50 -4.32 -18.70
N GLU A 70 -23.08 -4.99 -17.63
CA GLU A 70 -23.85 -5.17 -16.41
C GLU A 70 -23.87 -3.93 -15.50
N TYR A 71 -23.07 -2.91 -15.81
CA TYR A 71 -23.02 -1.62 -15.09
C TYR A 71 -23.49 -0.46 -15.98
N THR A 72 -23.94 0.63 -15.33
CA THR A 72 -24.26 1.86 -16.07
C THR A 72 -22.98 2.58 -16.48
N GLU A 73 -23.01 3.26 -17.63
CA GLU A 73 -21.87 4.07 -18.11
C GLU A 73 -21.44 5.10 -17.05
N GLU A 74 -22.40 5.76 -16.40
CA GLU A 74 -22.11 6.72 -15.35
C GLU A 74 -21.38 6.09 -14.16
N SER A 75 -21.83 4.91 -13.70
CA SER A 75 -21.16 4.19 -12.61
C SER A 75 -19.73 3.79 -12.96
N ILE A 76 -19.50 3.35 -14.21
CA ILE A 76 -18.17 2.98 -14.70
C ILE A 76 -17.26 4.22 -14.73
N VAL A 77 -17.73 5.32 -15.32
CA VAL A 77 -16.97 6.57 -15.45
C VAL A 77 -16.57 7.11 -14.07
N ASP A 78 -17.51 7.15 -13.12
CA ASP A 78 -17.24 7.68 -11.79
C ASP A 78 -16.35 6.74 -10.97
N SER A 79 -16.49 5.42 -11.12
CA SER A 79 -15.60 4.45 -10.50
C SER A 79 -14.17 4.58 -11.03
N ILE A 80 -13.98 4.68 -12.35
CA ILE A 80 -12.65 4.85 -12.96
C ILE A 80 -12.02 6.17 -12.49
N ARG A 81 -12.80 7.26 -12.42
CA ARG A 81 -12.31 8.55 -11.90
C ARG A 81 -11.85 8.40 -10.44
N ASN A 82 -12.66 7.79 -9.58
CA ASN A 82 -12.30 7.58 -8.19
C ASN A 82 -11.02 6.76 -8.04
N LEU A 83 -10.88 5.66 -8.80
CA LEU A 83 -9.67 4.84 -8.75
C LEU A 83 -8.44 5.60 -9.26
N ARG A 84 -8.59 6.43 -10.27
CA ARG A 84 -7.50 7.29 -10.76
C ARG A 84 -7.10 8.35 -9.73
N ASP A 85 -8.06 9.02 -9.13
CA ASP A 85 -7.81 10.09 -8.14
C ASP A 85 -7.12 9.55 -6.87
N HIS A 86 -7.31 8.26 -6.57
CA HIS A 86 -6.61 7.53 -5.50
C HIS A 86 -5.36 6.78 -5.99
N GLY A 87 -4.90 7.05 -7.22
CA GLY A 87 -3.65 6.50 -7.75
C GLY A 87 -3.67 4.99 -8.02
N LEU A 88 -4.84 4.35 -8.01
CA LEU A 88 -4.99 2.92 -8.32
C LEU A 88 -5.03 2.67 -9.84
N LEU A 89 -5.60 3.61 -10.60
CA LEU A 89 -5.49 3.65 -12.06
C LEU A 89 -4.54 4.78 -12.48
N ILE A 90 -3.61 4.46 -13.37
CA ILE A 90 -2.64 5.39 -13.91
C ILE A 90 -2.91 5.63 -15.39
N ALA A 91 -2.83 6.89 -15.80
CA ALA A 91 -2.99 7.29 -17.18
C ALA A 91 -1.66 7.21 -17.94
N GLU A 92 -1.70 6.74 -19.19
CA GLU A 92 -0.54 6.61 -20.07
C GLU A 92 0.15 7.96 -20.25
N GLY A 93 1.45 8.02 -19.96
CA GLY A 93 2.25 9.25 -20.09
C GLY A 93 2.06 10.29 -18.99
N SER A 94 1.23 10.02 -17.98
CA SER A 94 1.10 10.88 -16.79
C SER A 94 2.40 10.95 -15.98
N GLU A 95 2.52 11.96 -15.12
CA GLU A 95 3.66 12.05 -14.18
C GLU A 95 3.74 10.83 -13.26
N GLN A 96 2.60 10.28 -12.85
CA GLN A 96 2.57 9.05 -12.06
C GLN A 96 3.07 7.84 -12.87
N ASP A 97 2.67 7.68 -14.12
CA ASP A 97 3.18 6.60 -14.99
C ASP A 97 4.71 6.72 -15.18
N LYS A 98 5.24 7.93 -15.38
CA LYS A 98 6.69 8.17 -15.45
C LYS A 98 7.40 7.81 -14.15
N LEU A 99 6.83 8.23 -13.00
CA LEU A 99 7.38 7.99 -11.68
C LEU A 99 7.40 6.48 -11.36
N GLU A 100 6.29 5.78 -11.57
CA GLU A 100 6.16 4.35 -11.31
C GLU A 100 7.04 3.51 -12.25
N ASN A 101 7.09 3.84 -13.55
CA ASN A 101 8.00 3.17 -14.49
C ASN A 101 9.48 3.42 -14.14
N GLY A 102 9.81 4.64 -13.71
CA GLY A 102 11.16 4.98 -13.25
C GLY A 102 11.54 4.20 -11.99
N PHE A 103 10.61 4.10 -11.04
CA PHE A 103 10.79 3.32 -9.82
C PHE A 103 10.97 1.83 -10.12
N GLY A 104 10.07 1.23 -10.90
CA GLY A 104 10.12 -0.18 -11.26
C GLY A 104 11.43 -0.60 -11.95
N LYS A 105 12.05 0.30 -12.74
CA LYS A 105 13.35 0.06 -13.38
C LYS A 105 14.54 0.14 -12.41
N LYS A 106 14.49 1.01 -11.41
CA LYS A 106 15.61 1.24 -10.48
C LYS A 106 15.60 0.30 -9.28
N TRP A 107 14.40 -0.07 -8.82
CA TRP A 107 14.22 -0.85 -7.60
C TRP A 107 13.87 -2.29 -7.94
N LEU A 108 14.85 -3.14 -8.23
CA LEU A 108 14.62 -4.53 -8.66
C LEU A 108 14.14 -5.50 -7.54
N TRP A 109 13.80 -4.97 -6.38
CA TRP A 109 13.36 -5.75 -5.24
C TRP A 109 11.96 -6.34 -5.47
N PRO A 110 11.63 -7.50 -4.86
CA PRO A 110 10.27 -8.03 -4.90
C PRO A 110 9.24 -7.04 -4.31
N ASN A 111 7.99 -7.13 -4.74
CA ASN A 111 6.91 -6.24 -4.29
C ASN A 111 6.74 -6.21 -2.77
N ALA A 112 6.89 -7.35 -2.08
CA ALA A 112 6.80 -7.40 -0.62
C ALA A 112 7.89 -6.54 0.05
N SER A 113 9.13 -6.59 -0.46
CA SER A 113 10.25 -5.81 0.08
C SER A 113 10.10 -4.32 -0.23
N ARG A 114 9.63 -3.98 -1.44
CA ARG A 114 9.29 -2.59 -1.80
C ARG A 114 8.22 -2.05 -0.87
N TYR A 115 7.13 -2.79 -0.69
CA TYR A 115 6.04 -2.39 0.20
C TYR A 115 6.52 -2.18 1.63
N TYR A 116 7.29 -3.14 2.18
CA TYR A 116 7.84 -3.03 3.53
C TYR A 116 8.68 -1.78 3.73
N HIS A 117 9.53 -1.43 2.76
CA HIS A 117 10.32 -0.19 2.80
C HIS A 117 9.44 1.05 2.95
N PHE A 118 8.41 1.19 2.12
CA PHE A 118 7.51 2.35 2.20
C PHE A 118 6.62 2.33 3.44
N ALA A 119 6.11 1.17 3.85
CA ALA A 119 5.23 1.02 5.00
C ALA A 119 5.95 1.29 6.34
N THR A 120 7.27 1.13 6.40
CA THR A 120 8.08 1.41 7.59
C THR A 120 8.80 2.76 7.55
N LYS A 121 8.80 3.44 6.40
CA LYS A 121 9.40 4.77 6.26
C LYS A 121 8.45 5.82 6.82
N LEU A 122 8.75 6.28 8.03
CA LEU A 122 8.10 7.42 8.63
C LEU A 122 8.68 8.70 7.99
N ASP A 123 7.85 9.41 7.22
CA ASP A 123 8.18 10.76 6.72
C ASP A 123 7.69 11.85 7.68
N GLU A 124 6.93 11.47 8.72
CA GLU A 124 6.49 12.36 9.79
C GLU A 124 7.59 12.61 10.81
N SER A 125 7.52 13.77 11.46
CA SER A 125 8.36 14.11 12.61
C SER A 125 8.27 13.00 13.66
N TYR A 126 9.42 12.61 14.23
CA TYR A 126 9.47 11.65 15.32
C TYR A 126 8.46 12.05 16.41
N SER A 127 7.60 11.11 16.81
CA SER A 127 6.76 11.28 17.98
C SER A 127 7.63 11.67 19.18
N SER A 128 7.17 12.62 19.97
CA SER A 128 7.83 12.99 21.22
C SER A 128 7.90 11.77 22.16
N PRO A 129 8.88 11.72 23.08
CA PRO A 129 8.96 10.65 24.08
C PRO A 129 7.66 10.46 24.88
N GLU A 130 6.90 11.53 25.08
CA GLU A 130 5.62 11.49 25.79
C GLU A 130 4.52 10.84 24.95
N GLU A 131 4.42 11.16 23.66
CA GLU A 131 3.48 10.52 22.73
C GLU A 131 3.75 9.02 22.61
N ILE A 132 5.04 8.63 22.50
CA ILE A 132 5.46 7.23 22.46
C ILE A 132 5.04 6.52 23.75
N ARG A 133 5.30 7.11 24.93
CA ARG A 133 4.91 6.54 26.23
C ARG A 133 3.40 6.36 26.31
N ASN A 134 2.64 7.40 26.00
CA ASN A 134 1.17 7.39 26.05
C ASN A 134 0.58 6.34 25.10
N TYR A 135 1.17 6.15 23.91
CA TYR A 135 0.78 5.10 22.99
C TYR A 135 1.02 3.71 23.60
N TYR A 136 2.22 3.43 24.10
CA TYR A 136 2.54 2.12 24.65
C TYR A 136 1.77 1.81 25.94
N GLU A 137 1.52 2.78 26.82
CA GLU A 137 0.68 2.58 28.00
C GLU A 137 -0.73 2.11 27.62
N LYS A 138 -1.33 2.72 26.59
CA LYS A 138 -2.63 2.29 26.06
C LYS A 138 -2.55 0.93 25.37
N TYR A 139 -1.54 0.72 24.53
CA TYR A 139 -1.37 -0.50 23.76
C TYR A 139 -1.14 -1.73 24.65
N LEU A 140 -0.32 -1.59 25.68
CA LEU A 140 0.09 -2.68 26.56
C LEU A 140 -0.96 -2.99 27.65
N LYS A 141 -1.91 -2.08 27.88
CA LYS A 141 -2.98 -2.28 28.87
C LYS A 141 -3.78 -3.55 28.56
N GLY A 142 -3.77 -4.50 29.50
CA GLY A 142 -4.47 -5.78 29.36
C GLY A 142 -3.79 -6.81 28.46
N ARG A 143 -2.58 -6.54 27.95
CA ARG A 143 -1.81 -7.48 27.12
C ARG A 143 -0.70 -8.15 27.93
N LYS A 144 -0.69 -9.49 27.94
CA LYS A 144 0.43 -10.26 28.49
C LYS A 144 1.67 -10.05 27.63
N GLN A 145 2.72 -9.48 28.21
CA GLN A 145 3.99 -9.31 27.51
C GLN A 145 4.75 -10.64 27.42
N PRO A 146 5.47 -10.89 26.31
CA PRO A 146 6.44 -11.96 26.27
C PRO A 146 7.49 -11.73 27.38
N PRO A 147 8.03 -12.79 27.99
CA PRO A 147 9.10 -12.65 28.96
C PRO A 147 10.31 -11.97 28.30
N ILE A 148 11.03 -11.14 29.07
CA ILE A 148 12.25 -10.46 28.62
C ILE A 148 13.26 -11.49 28.08
N TYR A 149 13.32 -12.66 28.70
CA TYR A 149 14.17 -13.76 28.29
C TYR A 149 13.36 -14.89 27.67
N LYS A 150 13.76 -15.27 26.46
CA LYS A 150 13.26 -16.49 25.82
C LYS A 150 13.72 -17.70 26.62
N THR A 151 12.76 -18.46 27.13
CA THR A 151 13.03 -19.71 27.87
C THR A 151 12.63 -20.90 27.02
N TYR A 152 13.50 -21.90 26.94
CA TYR A 152 13.21 -23.19 26.32
C TYR A 152 13.23 -24.26 27.41
N PRO A 153 12.06 -24.70 27.94
CA PRO A 153 12.00 -25.56 29.13
C PRO A 153 12.74 -26.89 28.96
N GLU A 154 12.58 -27.52 27.80
CA GLU A 154 13.09 -28.87 27.52
C GLU A 154 14.46 -28.88 26.83
N ARG A 155 15.19 -27.76 26.83
CA ARG A 155 16.52 -27.68 26.20
C ARG A 155 17.61 -27.80 27.27
N PRO A 156 18.58 -28.71 27.10
CA PRO A 156 19.75 -28.77 27.97
C PRO A 156 20.44 -27.42 28.05
N LYS A 157 20.76 -26.99 29.28
CA LYS A 157 21.44 -25.72 29.54
C LYS A 157 22.93 -25.98 29.76
N ILE A 158 23.78 -25.38 28.93
CA ILE A 158 25.23 -25.39 29.12
C ILE A 158 25.60 -24.14 29.92
N ARG A 159 26.30 -24.31 31.05
CA ARG A 159 26.86 -23.17 31.78
C ARG A 159 28.01 -22.60 30.96
N LEU A 160 27.91 -21.33 30.60
CA LEU A 160 29.03 -20.59 30.06
C LEU A 160 30.08 -20.40 31.16
N LEU A 161 31.35 -20.35 30.77
CA LEU A 161 32.42 -19.96 31.69
C LEU A 161 32.16 -18.53 32.19
N PRO A 162 32.56 -18.20 33.42
CA PRO A 162 32.49 -16.82 33.90
C PRO A 162 33.23 -15.90 32.93
N ASP A 163 32.68 -14.70 32.77
CA ASP A 163 33.27 -13.68 31.91
C ASP A 163 34.75 -13.49 32.28
N SER A 164 35.62 -13.55 31.28
CA SER A 164 37.07 -13.45 31.48
C SER A 164 37.52 -12.05 31.90
N GLY A 165 36.60 -11.07 31.87
CA GLY A 165 36.89 -9.66 32.15
C GLY A 165 37.71 -8.98 31.06
N ALA A 166 38.05 -9.68 29.97
CA ALA A 166 38.64 -9.10 28.79
C ALA A 166 37.55 -8.38 27.99
N GLU A 167 37.61 -7.06 27.93
CA GLU A 167 36.78 -6.29 27.00
C GLU A 167 37.00 -6.80 25.57
N ALA A 168 35.91 -6.86 24.78
CA ALA A 168 36.03 -7.10 23.35
C ALA A 168 36.97 -6.03 22.76
N PRO A 169 37.97 -6.39 21.95
CA PRO A 169 38.82 -5.40 21.30
C PRO A 169 37.94 -4.46 20.47
N LEU A 170 38.14 -3.16 20.69
CA LEU A 170 37.53 -2.08 19.89
C LEU A 170 37.89 -2.21 18.41
#